data_AF-A0A2I0L5H2-F1
#
_entry.id   AF-A0A2I0L5H2-F1
#
_cell.length_a   1.000
_cell.length_b   1.000
_cell.length_c   1.000
_cell.angle_alpha   90.00
_cell.angle_beta   90.00
_cell.angle_gamma   90.00
#
_symmetry.space_group_name_H-M   'P 1'
#
loop_
_entity.id
_entity.type
_entity.pdbx_description
1 polymer ?
#
loop_
_entity_poly.entity_id
_entity_poly.type
_entity_poly.pdbx_seq_one_letter_code
_entity_poly.pdbx_strand_id
1 'polypeptide(L)'
;MTVVKNEVNELIPTRTVTGWRVCIDYRKLNDATSKGHFPLPFIDQMLEKLTGHDYYCFLDGYSGYNQIHIAPEDQEKTTFTCPYGTFAFKRMPFGLCNTPATFQRCMMSIFSDILCA
;
A
#
# COMPACT_ATOMS: atom_id res chain seq x y z
N MET A 1 -15.66 11.22 -8.93
CA MET A 1 -14.48 12.09 -8.80
C MET A 1 -14.96 13.50 -9.14
N THR A 2 -14.78 14.46 -8.25
CA THR A 2 -15.26 15.84 -8.44
C THR A 2 -14.07 16.71 -8.79
N VAL A 3 -14.13 17.49 -9.86
CA VAL A 3 -13.03 18.36 -10.26
C VAL A 3 -13.27 19.73 -9.66
N VAL A 4 -12.38 20.20 -8.81
CA VAL A 4 -12.47 21.49 -8.11
C VAL A 4 -11.35 22.39 -8.63
N LYS A 5 -11.67 23.64 -8.96
CA LYS A 5 -10.66 24.63 -9.35
C LYS A 5 -9.93 25.17 -8.11
N ASN A 6 -8.60 25.18 -8.13
CA ASN A 6 -7.80 25.87 -7.12
C ASN A 6 -7.80 27.39 -7.35
N GLU A 7 -7.15 28.13 -6.44
CA GLU A 7 -7.00 29.60 -6.53
C GLU A 7 -6.24 30.06 -7.78
N VAL A 8 -5.46 29.16 -8.39
CA VAL A 8 -4.71 29.37 -9.64
C VAL A 8 -5.48 28.86 -10.87
N ASN A 9 -6.78 28.55 -10.70
CA ASN A 9 -7.68 28.07 -11.76
C ASN A 9 -7.32 26.67 -12.33
N GLU A 10 -6.41 25.93 -11.70
CA GLU A 10 -6.07 24.56 -12.06
C GLU A 10 -7.16 23.59 -11.58
N LEU A 11 -7.49 22.63 -12.43
CA LEU A 11 -8.49 21.61 -12.18
C LEU A 11 -7.89 20.50 -11.33
N ILE A 12 -8.13 20.53 -10.02
CA ILE A 12 -7.69 19.49 -9.11
C ILE A 12 -8.78 18.41 -9.03
N PRO A 13 -8.47 17.15 -9.37
CA PRO A 13 -9.39 16.04 -9.13
C PRO A 13 -9.49 15.78 -7.62
N THR A 14 -10.59 16.23 -7.02
CA THR A 14 -10.87 16.07 -5.59
C THR A 14 -11.87 14.94 -5.38
N ARG A 15 -11.47 13.93 -4.59
CA ARG A 15 -12.39 12.88 -4.16
C ARG A 15 -13.36 13.45 -3.14
N THR A 16 -14.66 13.25 -3.36
CA THR A 16 -15.70 13.58 -2.38
C THR A 16 -15.39 12.87 -1.05
N VAL A 17 -15.39 13.61 0.06
CA VAL A 17 -15.01 13.05 1.37
C VAL A 17 -16.10 12.09 1.81
N THR A 18 -15.85 10.79 1.71
CA THR A 18 -16.79 9.74 2.11
C THR A 18 -16.66 9.34 3.59
N GLY A 19 -15.69 9.92 4.30
CA GLY A 19 -15.41 9.64 5.72
C GLY A 19 -14.01 10.08 6.15
N TRP A 20 -13.76 10.03 7.45
CA TRP A 20 -12.45 10.33 8.04
C TRP A 20 -11.48 9.16 7.83
N ARG A 21 -10.22 9.48 7.54
CA ARG A 21 -9.14 8.49 7.43
C ARG A 21 -8.09 8.78 8.49
N VAL A 22 -7.66 7.74 9.19
CA VAL A 22 -6.54 7.83 10.14
C VAL A 22 -5.25 7.89 9.33
N CYS A 23 -4.52 8.99 9.45
CA CYS A 23 -3.21 9.19 8.83
C CYS A 23 -2.19 9.41 9.95
N ILE A 24 -1.31 8.43 10.17
CA ILE A 24 -0.23 8.54 11.13
C ILE A 24 1.03 9.02 10.41
N ASP A 25 1.70 10.01 10.99
CA ASP A 25 2.93 10.56 10.43
C ASP A 25 4.15 9.69 10.78
N TYR A 26 4.48 8.77 9.88
CA TYR A 26 5.65 7.90 10.00
C TYR A 26 6.91 8.44 9.33
N ARG A 27 6.99 9.73 8.94
CA ARG A 27 8.16 10.27 8.21
C ARG A 27 9.49 9.97 8.92
N LYS A 28 9.59 10.28 10.22
CA LYS A 28 10.79 10.01 11.02
C LYS A 28 11.11 8.53 11.12
N LEU A 29 10.09 7.69 11.26
CA LEU A 29 10.26 6.24 11.31
C LEU A 29 10.77 5.71 9.97
N ASN A 30 10.22 6.20 8.86
CA ASN A 30 10.62 5.81 7.51
C ASN A 30 12.06 6.20 7.19
N ASP A 31 12.53 7.35 7.69
CA ASP A 31 13.92 7.78 7.52
C ASP A 31 14.91 6.91 8.31
N ALA A 32 14.50 6.43 9.49
CA ALA A 32 15.29 5.50 10.31
C ALA A 32 15.19 4.03 9.85
N THR A 33 14.25 3.71 8.97
CA THR A 33 13.99 2.35 8.52
C THR A 33 14.81 2.03 7.27
N SER A 34 15.48 0.88 7.27
CA SER A 34 16.13 0.37 6.06
C SER A 34 15.09 0.09 4.98
N LYS A 35 15.24 0.72 3.81
CA LYS A 35 14.32 0.57 2.69
C LYS A 35 14.48 -0.81 2.07
N GLY A 36 13.41 -1.60 2.07
CA GLY A 36 13.38 -2.92 1.48
C GLY A 36 13.58 -2.82 -0.03
N HIS A 37 14.71 -3.30 -0.54
CA HIS A 37 14.88 -3.49 -1.97
C HIS A 37 14.03 -4.68 -2.40
N PHE A 38 12.96 -4.41 -3.13
CA PHE A 38 12.22 -5.44 -3.82
C PHE A 38 11.94 -4.94 -5.24
N PRO A 39 12.51 -5.60 -6.27
CA PRO A 39 12.29 -5.16 -7.63
C PRO A 39 10.81 -5.36 -7.97
N LEU A 40 10.14 -4.27 -8.31
CA LEU A 40 8.84 -4.38 -8.95
C LEU A 40 9.06 -5.00 -10.34
N PRO A 41 8.19 -5.94 -10.76
CA PRO A 41 8.27 -6.49 -12.11
C PRO A 41 8.12 -5.34 -13.13
N PHE A 42 8.89 -5.43 -14.21
CA PHE A 42 8.76 -4.47 -15.30
C PHE A 42 7.39 -4.61 -15.95
N ILE A 43 6.72 -3.48 -16.16
CA ILE A 43 5.36 -3.46 -16.72
C ILE A 43 5.35 -4.16 -18.08
N ASP A 44 6.36 -3.93 -18.92
CA ASP A 44 6.46 -4.55 -20.25
C ASP A 44 6.48 -6.09 -20.17
N GLN A 45 7.21 -6.66 -19.21
CA GLN A 45 7.25 -8.12 -19.01
C GLN A 45 5.88 -8.67 -18.56
N MET A 46 5.13 -7.90 -17.76
CA MET A 46 3.78 -8.29 -17.36
C MET A 46 2.81 -8.22 -18.54
N LEU A 47 2.94 -7.20 -19.40
CA LEU A 47 2.11 -7.02 -20.59
C LEU A 47 2.38 -8.11 -21.64
N GLU A 48 3.64 -8.48 -21.83
CA GLU A 48 4.02 -9.59 -22.72
C GLU A 48 3.40 -10.92 -22.27
N LYS A 49 3.38 -11.20 -20.96
CA LYS A 49 2.71 -12.39 -20.42
C LYS A 49 1.19 -12.35 -20.57
N LEU A 50 0.61 -11.15 -20.65
CA LEU A 50 -0.84 -10.94 -20.70
C LEU A 50 -1.38 -10.95 -22.14
N THR A 51 -0.52 -10.81 -23.15
CA THR A 51 -0.93 -10.73 -24.55
C THR A 51 -1.51 -12.06 -25.05
N GLY A 52 -2.52 -12.01 -25.92
CA GLY A 52 -3.09 -13.20 -26.54
C GLY A 52 -4.13 -13.98 -25.70
N HIS A 53 -4.55 -13.44 -24.56
CA HIS A 53 -5.68 -13.99 -23.80
C HIS A 53 -7.00 -13.31 -24.17
N ASP A 54 -8.06 -14.10 -24.36
CA ASP A 54 -9.39 -13.60 -24.75
C ASP A 54 -10.14 -12.88 -23.62
N TYR A 55 -9.76 -13.14 -22.36
CA TYR A 55 -10.44 -12.62 -21.17
C TYR A 55 -9.46 -12.15 -20.11
N TYR A 56 -9.81 -11.02 -19.46
CA TYR A 56 -9.03 -10.41 -18.40
C TYR A 56 -9.88 -10.20 -17.14
N CYS A 57 -9.29 -10.46 -15.98
CA CYS A 57 -9.91 -10.22 -14.67
C CYS A 57 -8.99 -9.34 -13.81
N PHE A 58 -9.55 -8.30 -13.22
CA PHE A 58 -8.86 -7.42 -12.28
C PHE A 58 -9.36 -7.67 -10.87
N LEU A 59 -8.44 -8.03 -9.98
CA LEU A 59 -8.73 -8.30 -8.57
C LEU A 59 -8.13 -7.18 -7.71
N ASP A 60 -8.95 -6.58 -6.84
CA ASP A 60 -8.49 -5.60 -5.86
C ASP A 60 -8.38 -6.24 -4.47
N GLY A 61 -7.22 -6.09 -3.85
CA GLY A 61 -6.99 -6.53 -2.48
C GLY A 61 -7.62 -5.57 -1.49
N TYR A 62 -8.89 -5.77 -1.13
CA TYR A 62 -9.62 -4.88 -0.23
C TYR A 62 -8.85 -4.64 1.08
N SER A 63 -8.46 -3.38 1.34
CA SER A 63 -7.62 -3.02 2.50
C SER A 63 -6.38 -3.92 2.63
N GLY A 64 -5.75 -4.30 1.52
CA GLY A 64 -4.73 -5.36 1.46
C GLY A 64 -3.58 -5.22 2.45
N TYR A 65 -3.13 -4.01 2.76
CA TYR A 65 -2.11 -3.79 3.78
C TYR A 65 -2.57 -4.19 5.18
N ASN A 66 -3.81 -3.87 5.55
CA ASN A 66 -4.39 -4.23 6.86
C ASN A 66 -4.58 -5.74 7.03
N GLN A 67 -4.39 -6.54 5.97
CA GLN A 67 -4.43 -8.00 6.04
C GLN A 67 -3.06 -8.61 6.40
N ILE A 68 -1.95 -7.87 6.24
CA ILE A 68 -0.61 -8.36 6.53
C ILE A 68 -0.26 -8.09 7.99
N HIS A 69 0.17 -9.13 8.71
CA HIS A 69 0.67 -8.99 10.08
C HIS A 69 2.03 -8.30 10.12
N ILE A 70 2.22 -7.43 11.10
CA ILE A 70 3.54 -6.91 11.46
C ILE A 70 4.20 -7.92 12.41
N ALA A 71 5.50 -8.16 12.23
CA ALA A 71 6.29 -8.98 13.13
C ALA A 71 6.16 -8.47 14.58
N PRO A 72 5.93 -9.34 15.59
CA PRO A 72 5.69 -8.90 16.96
C PRO A 72 6.72 -7.90 17.50
N GLU A 73 8.00 -8.08 17.14
CA GLU A 73 9.12 -7.22 17.50
C GLU A 73 9.10 -5.82 16.86
N ASP A 74 8.37 -5.65 15.74
CA ASP A 74 8.26 -4.39 15.02
C ASP A 74 6.96 -3.63 15.32
N GLN A 75 6.01 -4.26 16.03
CA GLN A 75 4.71 -3.64 16.33
C GLN A 75 4.89 -2.37 17.18
N GLU A 76 5.81 -2.38 18.14
CA GLU A 76 6.12 -1.22 18.98
C GLU A 76 6.60 0.00 18.18
N LYS A 77 7.26 -0.22 17.04
CA LYS A 77 7.75 0.85 16.17
C LYS A 77 6.60 1.60 15.47
N THR A 78 5.46 0.95 15.33
CA THR A 78 4.25 1.54 14.72
C THR A 78 3.36 2.27 15.72
N THR A 79 3.81 2.42 16.97
CA THR A 79 3.07 3.06 18.04
C THR A 79 2.73 4.51 17.70
N PHE A 80 1.50 4.91 17.98
CA PHE A 80 1.02 6.28 17.86
C PHE A 80 0.25 6.68 19.11
N THR A 81 0.32 7.97 19.44
CA THR A 81 -0.41 8.55 20.56
C THR A 81 -1.58 9.38 20.04
N CYS A 82 -2.75 9.16 20.60
CA CYS A 82 -3.93 9.98 20.38
C CYS A 82 -4.51 10.41 21.74
N PRO A 83 -5.51 11.32 21.79
CA PRO A 83 -6.10 11.78 23.05
C PRO A 83 -6.68 10.66 23.93
N TYR A 84 -6.96 9.49 23.36
CA TYR A 84 -7.52 8.33 24.04
C TYR A 84 -6.46 7.36 24.58
N GLY A 85 -5.19 7.58 24.26
CA GLY A 85 -4.07 6.74 24.71
C GLY A 85 -3.05 6.45 23.62
N THR A 86 -2.16 5.53 23.93
CA THR A 86 -1.09 5.07 23.05
C THR A 86 -1.46 3.69 22.52
N PHE A 87 -1.44 3.55 21.19
CA PHE A 87 -1.84 2.33 20.49
C PHE A 87 -0.75 1.90 19.51
N ALA A 88 -0.62 0.60 19.27
CA ALA A 88 0.28 0.03 18.28
C ALA A 88 -0.51 -0.80 17.26
N PHE A 89 -0.04 -0.81 16.01
CA PHE A 89 -0.68 -1.60 14.98
C PHE A 89 -0.20 -3.05 15.01
N LYS A 90 -1.14 -3.99 14.96
CA LYS A 90 -0.84 -5.44 14.75
C LYS A 90 -0.72 -5.80 13.27
N ARG A 91 -1.30 -4.97 12.41
CA ARG A 91 -1.38 -5.14 10.96
C ARG A 91 -0.81 -3.93 10.27
N MET A 92 -0.28 -4.09 9.07
CA MET A 92 0.49 -3.06 8.39
C MET A 92 -0.36 -1.80 8.10
N PRO A 93 -0.07 -0.65 8.76
CA PRO A 93 -0.79 0.58 8.50
C PRO A 93 -0.31 1.24 7.20
N PHE A 94 -1.13 2.18 6.71
CA PHE A 94 -0.70 3.09 5.67
C PHE A 94 0.40 4.02 6.19
N GLY A 95 1.35 4.37 5.31
CA GLY A 95 2.39 5.37 5.60
C GLY A 95 3.78 4.80 5.91
N LEU A 96 3.95 3.49 6.10
CA LEU A 96 5.29 2.89 6.25
C LEU A 96 5.97 2.71 4.88
N CYS A 97 7.28 2.96 4.81
CA CYS A 97 8.05 2.93 3.57
C CYS A 97 8.14 1.53 2.92
N ASN A 98 8.10 0.47 3.71
CA ASN A 98 8.27 -0.91 3.25
C ASN A 98 6.94 -1.62 2.96
N THR A 99 5.80 -0.98 3.24
CA THR A 99 4.48 -1.58 3.04
C THR A 99 4.26 -2.11 1.62
N PRO A 100 4.52 -1.33 0.55
CA PRO A 100 4.33 -1.81 -0.82
C PRO A 100 5.25 -2.98 -1.17
N ALA A 101 6.50 -2.95 -0.71
CA ALA A 101 7.47 -4.01 -0.98
C ALA A 101 7.06 -5.34 -0.31
N THR A 102 6.61 -5.29 0.94
CA THR A 102 6.11 -6.47 1.65
C THR A 102 4.84 -7.01 1.01
N PHE A 103 3.91 -6.12 0.60
CA PHE A 103 2.70 -6.53 -0.10
C PHE A 103 3.02 -7.23 -1.43
N GLN A 104 3.95 -6.67 -2.22
CA GLN A 104 4.38 -7.27 -3.47
C GLN A 104 5.01 -8.66 -3.25
N ARG A 105 5.89 -8.80 -2.25
CA ARG A 105 6.47 -10.10 -1.87
C ARG A 105 5.40 -11.14 -1.54
N CYS A 106 4.38 -10.73 -0.78
CA CYS A 106 3.25 -11.58 -0.42
C CYS A 106 2.47 -12.02 -1.66
N MET A 107 2.12 -11.08 -2.57
CA MET A 107 1.42 -11.42 -3.81
C MET A 107 2.23 -12.38 -4.68
N MET A 108 3.53 -12.14 -4.86
CA MET A 108 4.39 -13.04 -5.64
C MET A 108 4.53 -14.42 -5.01
N SER A 109 4.53 -14.51 -3.68
CA SER A 109 4.56 -15.79 -2.95
C SER A 109 3.25 -16.56 -3.06
N ILE A 110 2.10 -15.88 -3.09
CA ILE A 110 0.78 -16.51 -3.20
C ILE A 110 0.53 -17.00 -4.63
N PHE A 111 0.92 -16.19 -5.61
CA PHE A 111 0.66 -16.48 -7.02
C PHE A 111 1.86 -17.08 -7.75
N SER A 112 2.92 -17.51 -7.04
CA SER A 112 4.14 -18.07 -7.66
C SER A 112 3.82 -19.23 -8.58
N ASP A 113 2.91 -20.09 -8.16
CA ASP A 113 2.56 -21.32 -8.87
C ASP A 113 1.76 -21.04 -10.16
N ILE A 114 1.07 -19.89 -10.20
CA ILE A 114 0.26 -19.45 -11.35
C ILE A 114 1.09 -18.57 -12.30
N LEU A 115 2.06 -17.83 -11.78
CA LEU A 115 2.89 -16.88 -12.55
C LEU A 115 4.13 -17.52 -13.20
N CYS A 116 4.56 -18.68 -12.69
CA CYS A 116 5.71 -19.46 -13.17
C CYS A 116 5.32 -20.70 -14.00
N ALA A 117 4.02 -20.96 -14.20
CA ALA A 117 3.50 -22.01 -15.07
C ALA A 117 3.39 -21.54 -16.52
#